data_AF-A0A1Z8WS99-F1
#
_entry.id   AF-A0A1Z8WS99-F1
#
_cell.length_a   1.000
_cell.length_b   1.000
_cell.length_c   1.000
_cell.angle_alpha   90.00
_cell.angle_beta   90.00
_cell.angle_gamma   90.00
#
_symmetry.space_group_name_H-M   'P 1'
#
loop_
_entity.id
_entity.type
_entity.pdbx_description
1 polymer ?
#
loop_
_entity_poly.entity_id
_entity_poly.type
_entity_poly.pdbx_seq_one_letter_code
_entity_poly.pdbx_strand_id
1 'polypeptide(L)'
;MMTTILLITLLLGITAAVILMIYLIDKINQLEQYTIENLQVDTSRIPEPSNIPLPSSAKNALSGLAGKNLWDAMCGKAGDTVSQTDLESARKRYEVVLHKHIEMIFEDGKSDASAGRPQKTAKNPIDVSTLRGVVNSWIPPQHASRIYKVGYEIDKATEADMNRLSSAISESCDVLFSRTDFEIQNGFTEKLLGRPSSNINFEENMNEEPISES
;
A
#
# COMPACT_ATOMS: atom_id res chain seq x y z
N MET A 1 37.42 44.37 -17.49
CA MET A 1 37.99 43.01 -17.56
C MET A 1 37.73 42.20 -16.31
N MET A 2 37.97 42.71 -15.09
CA MET A 2 37.77 41.93 -13.86
C MET A 2 36.29 41.55 -13.61
N THR A 3 35.37 42.48 -13.81
CA THR A 3 33.92 42.24 -13.68
C THR A 3 33.36 41.28 -14.74
N THR A 4 33.82 41.38 -15.98
CA THR A 4 33.43 40.45 -17.06
C THR A 4 33.92 39.03 -16.79
N ILE A 5 35.12 38.89 -16.24
CA ILE A 5 35.65 37.58 -15.81
C ILE A 5 34.79 37.01 -14.67
N LEU A 6 34.44 37.81 -13.67
CA LEU A 6 33.57 37.37 -12.56
C LEU A 6 32.17 36.93 -13.03
N LEU A 7 31.57 37.67 -13.98
CA LEU A 7 30.26 37.31 -14.54
C LEU A 7 30.32 35.99 -15.33
N ILE A 8 31.39 35.76 -16.09
CA ILE A 8 31.58 34.50 -16.83
C ILE A 8 31.76 33.32 -15.87
N THR A 9 32.58 33.48 -14.83
CA THR A 9 32.80 32.40 -13.84
C THR A 9 31.52 32.09 -13.05
N LEU A 10 30.73 33.11 -12.70
CA LEU A 10 29.44 32.94 -12.03
C LEU A 10 28.44 32.19 -12.92
N LEU A 11 28.34 32.57 -14.19
CA LEU A 11 27.42 31.95 -15.15
C LEU A 11 27.82 30.48 -15.42
N LEU A 12 29.12 30.21 -15.52
CA LEU A 12 29.65 28.84 -15.63
C LEU A 12 29.32 28.00 -14.39
N GLY A 13 29.48 28.56 -13.19
CA GLY A 13 29.18 27.87 -11.93
C GLY A 13 27.70 27.52 -11.80
N ILE A 14 26.80 28.43 -12.15
CA ILE A 14 25.34 28.19 -12.15
C ILE A 14 24.99 27.09 -13.15
N THR A 15 25.57 27.13 -14.35
CA THR A 15 25.34 26.12 -15.39
C THR A 15 25.77 24.72 -14.90
N ALA A 16 26.94 24.62 -14.26
CA ALA A 16 27.42 23.36 -13.69
C ALA A 16 26.51 22.83 -12.57
N ALA A 17 25.99 23.72 -11.72
CA ALA A 17 25.07 23.35 -10.64
C ALA A 17 23.73 22.81 -11.19
N VAL A 18 23.19 23.41 -12.25
CA VAL A 18 21.95 22.93 -12.90
C VAL A 18 22.16 21.56 -13.52
N ILE A 19 23.28 21.34 -14.22
CA ILE A 19 23.63 20.03 -14.80
C ILE A 19 23.75 18.97 -13.67
N LEU A 20 24.39 19.32 -12.55
CA LEU A 20 24.52 18.42 -11.40
C LEU A 20 23.16 18.07 -10.79
N MET A 21 22.23 19.02 -10.68
CA MET A 21 20.87 18.76 -10.18
C MET A 21 20.09 17.83 -11.09
N ILE A 22 20.13 18.04 -12.41
CA ILE A 22 19.48 17.14 -13.38
C ILE A 22 20.08 15.73 -13.28
N TYR A 23 21.41 15.62 -13.15
CA TYR A 23 22.10 14.35 -12.96
C TYR A 23 21.69 13.65 -11.66
N LEU A 24 21.52 14.39 -10.56
CA LEU A 24 21.06 13.81 -9.29
C LEU A 24 19.62 13.31 -9.40
N ILE A 25 18.73 14.02 -10.09
CA ILE A 25 17.35 13.58 -10.32
C ILE A 25 17.34 12.29 -11.16
N ASP A 26 18.08 12.26 -12.27
CA ASP A 26 18.17 11.06 -13.11
C ASP A 26 18.81 9.89 -12.37
N LYS A 27 19.87 10.15 -11.59
CA LYS A 27 20.53 9.12 -10.76
C LYS A 27 19.62 8.60 -9.64
N ILE A 28 18.84 9.47 -8.99
CA ILE A 28 17.85 9.06 -7.99
C ILE A 28 16.76 8.19 -8.65
N ASN A 29 16.27 8.58 -9.83
CA ASN A 29 15.33 7.76 -10.61
C ASN A 29 15.94 6.41 -11.02
N GLN A 30 17.24 6.38 -11.36
CA GLN A 30 17.96 5.13 -11.59
C GLN A 30 18.08 4.30 -10.31
N LEU A 31 18.28 4.89 -9.13
CA LEU A 31 18.27 4.17 -7.85
C LEU A 31 16.88 3.60 -7.51
N GLU A 32 15.80 4.29 -7.86
CA GLU A 32 14.44 3.72 -7.78
C GLU A 32 14.32 2.50 -8.69
N GLN A 33 14.82 2.59 -9.93
CA GLN A 33 14.82 1.46 -10.87
C GLN A 33 15.72 0.32 -10.40
N TYR A 34 16.91 0.57 -9.85
CA TYR A 34 17.81 -0.47 -9.34
C TYR A 34 17.30 -1.10 -8.05
N THR A 35 16.49 -0.40 -7.25
CA THR A 35 15.80 -1.03 -6.10
C THR A 35 14.68 -1.95 -6.60
N ILE A 36 14.00 -1.57 -7.68
CA ILE A 36 12.99 -2.41 -8.34
C ILE A 36 13.66 -3.56 -9.12
N GLU A 37 14.83 -3.38 -9.71
CA GLU A 37 15.59 -4.37 -10.48
C GLU A 37 16.39 -5.34 -9.59
N ASN A 38 16.97 -4.88 -8.48
CA ASN A 38 17.63 -5.78 -7.51
C ASN A 38 16.64 -6.53 -6.59
N LEU A 39 15.35 -6.14 -6.56
CA LEU A 39 14.26 -6.98 -6.04
C LEU A 39 13.67 -7.90 -7.13
N GLN A 40 13.95 -7.64 -8.40
CA GLN A 40 13.81 -8.59 -9.50
C GLN A 40 15.10 -9.42 -9.59
N VAL A 41 15.39 -10.21 -8.57
CA VAL A 41 16.34 -11.33 -8.72
C VAL A 41 15.74 -12.31 -9.74
N ASP A 42 16.13 -12.07 -10.99
CA ASP A 42 16.48 -13.02 -12.03
C ASP A 42 16.00 -14.45 -11.75
N THR A 43 14.72 -14.72 -12.05
CA THR A 43 14.11 -16.06 -11.94
C THR A 43 14.54 -17.00 -13.07
N SER A 44 15.59 -16.64 -13.82
CA SER A 44 16.15 -17.48 -14.89
C SER A 44 17.41 -18.24 -14.49
N ARG A 45 17.88 -18.09 -13.24
CA ARG A 45 18.98 -18.88 -12.70
C ARG A 45 18.58 -19.45 -11.35
N ILE A 46 18.28 -20.74 -11.34
CA ILE A 46 18.39 -21.57 -10.13
C ILE A 46 19.89 -21.64 -9.82
N PRO A 47 20.32 -21.04 -8.70
CA PRO A 47 21.13 -21.79 -7.76
C PRO A 47 20.38 -21.93 -6.45
N GLU A 48 20.68 -23.02 -5.76
CA GLU A 48 20.17 -23.44 -4.45
C GLU A 48 19.71 -22.34 -3.49
N PRO A 49 18.71 -22.65 -2.64
CA PRO A 49 18.12 -21.70 -1.71
C PRO A 49 19.20 -21.02 -0.89
N SER A 50 19.39 -19.73 -1.14
CA SER A 50 20.18 -18.86 -0.30
C SER A 50 19.63 -18.96 1.13
N ASN A 51 20.50 -19.39 2.03
CA ASN A 51 20.29 -19.59 3.46
C ASN A 51 19.98 -18.27 4.19
N ILE A 52 18.85 -17.66 3.86
CA ILE A 52 18.09 -16.87 4.83
C ILE A 52 17.03 -17.84 5.33
N PRO A 53 17.07 -18.30 6.59
CA PRO A 53 16.04 -19.16 7.14
C PRO A 53 14.69 -18.41 7.12
N LEU A 54 13.95 -18.50 6.02
CA LEU A 54 12.52 -18.25 6.08
C LEU A 54 11.94 -19.34 7.00
N PRO A 55 11.19 -18.96 8.04
CA PRO A 55 10.57 -19.95 8.91
C PRO A 55 9.77 -20.91 8.04
N SER A 56 9.87 -22.22 8.29
CA SER A 56 9.24 -23.30 7.50
C SER A 56 7.72 -23.14 7.31
N SER A 57 7.09 -22.23 8.06
CA SER A 57 5.70 -21.78 7.90
C SER A 57 5.43 -20.91 6.65
N ALA A 58 6.46 -20.30 6.04
CA ALA A 58 6.30 -19.43 4.86
C ALA A 58 6.16 -20.22 3.55
N LYS A 59 6.70 -21.44 3.46
CA LYS A 59 6.63 -22.27 2.24
C LYS A 59 5.21 -22.73 1.88
N ASN A 60 4.26 -22.69 2.83
CA ASN A 60 2.91 -23.23 2.65
C ASN A 60 1.80 -22.16 2.64
N ALA A 61 2.14 -20.88 2.82
CA ALA A 61 1.12 -19.87 3.10
C ALA A 61 0.24 -19.57 1.87
N LEU A 62 0.82 -19.49 0.66
CA LEU A 62 0.12 -19.23 -0.62
C LEU A 62 0.82 -19.94 -1.79
N SER A 63 1.03 -21.26 -1.67
CA SER A 63 1.58 -22.09 -2.75
C SER A 63 2.98 -21.66 -3.21
N GLY A 64 3.78 -21.09 -2.30
CA GLY A 64 5.12 -20.57 -2.59
C GLY A 64 5.15 -19.20 -3.27
N LEU A 65 4.00 -18.59 -3.56
CA LEU A 65 3.92 -17.23 -4.12
C LEU A 65 4.17 -16.18 -3.04
N ALA A 66 4.95 -15.16 -3.40
CA ALA A 66 5.31 -14.05 -2.53
C ALA A 66 5.45 -12.74 -3.33
N GLY A 67 5.30 -11.61 -2.63
CA GLY A 67 5.55 -10.28 -3.17
C GLY A 67 4.72 -9.97 -4.41
N LYS A 68 5.35 -9.36 -5.43
CA LYS A 68 4.68 -8.96 -6.67
C LYS A 68 4.12 -10.15 -7.46
N ASN A 69 4.80 -11.30 -7.44
CA ASN A 69 4.32 -12.51 -8.12
C ASN A 69 3.00 -13.02 -7.51
N LEU A 70 2.86 -12.91 -6.19
CA LEU A 70 1.60 -13.19 -5.51
C LEU A 70 0.52 -12.20 -5.96
N TRP A 71 0.81 -10.90 -5.98
CA TRP A 71 -0.14 -9.88 -6.44
C TRP A 71 -0.60 -10.13 -7.88
N ASP A 72 0.33 -10.39 -8.80
CA ASP A 72 0.04 -10.63 -10.21
C ASP A 72 -0.81 -11.90 -10.40
N ALA A 73 -0.51 -12.97 -9.66
CA ALA A 73 -1.31 -14.18 -9.66
C ALA A 73 -2.75 -13.92 -9.18
N MET A 74 -2.92 -13.12 -8.14
CA MET A 74 -4.23 -12.75 -7.59
C MET A 74 -5.04 -11.84 -8.54
N CYS A 75 -4.35 -11.02 -9.33
CA CYS A 75 -4.96 -10.22 -10.40
C CYS A 75 -5.33 -11.03 -11.67
N GLY A 76 -5.23 -12.36 -11.63
CA GLY A 76 -5.51 -13.22 -12.78
C GLY A 76 -4.42 -13.22 -13.85
N LYS A 77 -3.24 -12.66 -13.54
CA LYS A 77 -2.05 -12.69 -14.40
C LYS A 77 -1.08 -13.82 -13.98
N ALA A 78 -1.59 -14.86 -13.34
CA ALA A 78 -0.82 -16.05 -13.06
C ALA A 78 -0.40 -16.66 -14.40
N GLY A 79 0.90 -16.79 -14.65
CA GLY A 79 1.38 -17.58 -15.78
C GLY A 79 0.95 -19.05 -15.63
N ASP A 80 1.15 -19.86 -16.68
CA ASP A 80 0.74 -21.28 -16.75
C ASP A 80 1.36 -22.21 -15.68
N THR A 81 2.21 -21.67 -14.81
CA THR A 81 3.00 -22.40 -13.81
C THR A 81 2.23 -22.72 -12.52
N VAL A 82 1.03 -22.17 -12.30
CA VAL A 82 0.26 -22.36 -11.05
C VAL A 82 -1.03 -23.14 -11.32
N SER A 83 -1.24 -24.21 -10.56
CA SER A 83 -2.48 -24.98 -10.60
C SER A 83 -3.68 -24.12 -10.20
N GLN A 84 -4.77 -24.16 -10.99
CA GLN A 84 -5.97 -23.38 -10.71
C GLN A 84 -6.58 -23.69 -9.34
N THR A 85 -6.53 -24.95 -8.91
CA THR A 85 -7.01 -25.38 -7.59
C THR A 85 -6.22 -24.72 -6.45
N ASP A 86 -4.91 -24.58 -6.63
CA ASP A 86 -4.03 -23.95 -5.63
C ASP A 86 -4.24 -22.42 -5.62
N LEU A 87 -4.50 -21.83 -6.79
CA LEU A 87 -4.79 -20.41 -6.94
C LEU A 87 -6.11 -20.01 -6.28
N GLU A 88 -7.18 -20.78 -6.45
CA GLU A 88 -8.48 -20.53 -5.79
C GLU A 88 -8.38 -20.61 -4.26
N SER A 89 -7.65 -21.60 -3.75
CA SER A 89 -7.38 -21.75 -2.31
C SER A 89 -6.51 -20.61 -1.78
N ALA A 90 -5.52 -20.16 -2.56
CA ALA A 90 -4.71 -19.01 -2.22
C ALA A 90 -5.53 -17.71 -2.25
N ARG A 91 -6.47 -17.56 -3.19
CA ARG A 91 -7.34 -16.40 -3.36
C ARG A 91 -8.19 -16.12 -2.12
N LYS A 92 -8.88 -17.13 -1.58
CA LYS A 92 -9.66 -17.01 -0.32
C LYS A 92 -8.81 -16.57 0.88
N ARG A 93 -7.55 -16.98 0.91
CA ARG A 93 -6.61 -16.61 1.99
C ARG A 93 -6.02 -15.22 1.78
N TYR A 94 -5.79 -14.85 0.52
CA TYR A 94 -5.16 -13.60 0.13
C TYR A 94 -6.06 -12.39 0.43
N GLU A 95 -7.38 -12.54 0.37
CA GLU A 95 -8.32 -11.50 0.78
C GLU A 95 -8.03 -10.97 2.20
N VAL A 96 -7.85 -11.87 3.16
CA VAL A 96 -7.52 -11.51 4.56
C VAL A 96 -6.14 -10.87 4.65
N VAL A 97 -5.19 -11.33 3.83
CA VAL A 97 -3.83 -10.77 3.76
C VAL A 97 -3.87 -9.35 3.20
N LEU A 98 -4.69 -9.07 2.19
CA LEU A 98 -4.85 -7.75 1.58
C LEU A 98 -5.43 -6.75 2.58
N HIS A 99 -6.51 -7.14 3.29
CA HIS A 99 -7.07 -6.32 4.36
C HIS A 99 -6.02 -5.96 5.42
N LYS A 100 -5.30 -6.97 5.94
CA LYS A 100 -4.23 -6.75 6.92
C LYS A 100 -3.09 -5.90 6.38
N HIS A 101 -2.71 -6.06 5.11
CA HIS A 101 -1.67 -5.25 4.48
C HIS A 101 -2.07 -3.77 4.54
N ILE A 102 -3.31 -3.45 4.11
CA ILE A 102 -3.83 -2.08 4.14
C ILE A 102 -3.86 -1.53 5.57
N GLU A 103 -4.38 -2.31 6.53
CA GLU A 103 -4.39 -1.96 7.97
C GLU A 103 -2.96 -1.65 8.48
N MET A 104 -1.97 -2.50 8.16
CA MET A 104 -0.59 -2.32 8.62
C MET A 104 0.06 -1.06 8.04
N ILE A 105 -0.18 -0.74 6.77
CA ILE A 105 0.34 0.50 6.15
C ILE A 105 -0.30 1.72 6.80
N PHE A 106 -1.61 1.69 6.98
CA PHE A 106 -2.36 2.77 7.59
C PHE A 106 -1.88 3.06 9.01
N GLU A 107 -1.74 2.01 9.83
CA GLU A 107 -1.24 2.12 11.21
C GLU A 107 0.23 2.53 11.29
N ASP A 108 1.10 2.15 10.32
CA ASP A 108 2.48 2.67 10.27
C ASP A 108 2.51 4.18 10.04
N GLY A 109 1.64 4.70 9.15
CA GLY A 109 1.46 6.14 8.94
C GLY A 109 0.99 6.86 10.19
N LYS A 110 -0.06 6.34 10.83
CA LYS A 110 -0.59 6.87 12.08
C LYS A 110 0.43 6.85 13.21
N SER A 111 1.15 5.75 13.36
CA SER A 111 2.22 5.58 14.36
C SER A 111 3.37 6.56 14.14
N ASP A 112 3.78 6.80 12.89
CA ASP A 112 4.80 7.80 12.57
C ASP A 112 4.33 9.21 12.96
N ALA A 113 3.09 9.57 12.65
CA ALA A 113 2.50 10.86 12.99
C ALA A 113 2.44 11.09 14.50
N SER A 114 1.88 10.13 15.26
CA SER A 114 1.77 10.22 16.71
C SER A 114 3.14 10.22 17.40
N ALA A 115 4.17 9.59 16.81
CA ALA A 115 5.55 9.62 17.29
C ALA A 115 6.32 10.88 16.87
N GLY A 116 5.72 11.81 16.12
CA GLY A 116 6.38 13.01 15.62
C GLY A 116 7.49 12.74 14.59
N ARG A 117 7.48 11.56 13.95
CA ARG A 117 8.47 11.19 12.93
C ARG A 117 8.13 11.87 11.60
N PRO A 118 9.13 12.21 10.77
CA PRO A 118 8.86 12.75 9.44
C PRO A 118 8.17 11.70 8.58
N GLN A 119 7.33 12.17 7.66
CA GLN A 119 6.67 11.32 6.67
C GLN A 119 7.72 10.55 5.84
N LYS A 120 7.53 9.25 5.67
CA LYS A 120 8.45 8.37 4.93
C LYS A 120 7.74 7.63 3.79
N THR A 121 8.52 6.90 3.00
CA THR A 121 7.97 5.98 1.99
C THR A 121 7.34 4.77 2.67
N ALA A 122 6.11 4.40 2.25
CA ALA A 122 5.42 3.22 2.77
C ALA A 122 6.26 1.96 2.56
N LYS A 123 6.38 1.13 3.60
CA LYS A 123 7.05 -0.18 3.48
C LYS A 123 6.27 -1.06 2.52
N ASN A 124 6.93 -1.61 1.51
CA ASN A 124 6.32 -2.51 0.53
C ASN A 124 7.43 -3.29 -0.20
N PRO A 125 7.49 -4.62 -0.13
CA PRO A 125 6.53 -5.54 0.49
C PRO A 125 6.53 -5.51 2.03
N ILE A 126 5.47 -6.09 2.63
CA ILE A 126 5.29 -6.23 4.08
C ILE A 126 5.06 -7.70 4.42
N ASP A 127 5.67 -8.16 5.50
CA ASP A 127 5.41 -9.47 6.09
C ASP A 127 4.14 -9.44 6.94
N VAL A 128 3.07 -10.03 6.41
CA VAL A 128 1.77 -10.14 7.07
C VAL A 128 1.68 -11.47 7.80
N SER A 129 1.58 -11.40 9.13
CA SER A 129 1.42 -12.59 9.97
C SER A 129 -0.04 -13.09 9.95
N THR A 130 -0.23 -14.34 9.53
CA THR A 130 -1.52 -15.04 9.50
C THR A 130 -1.47 -16.32 10.33
N LEU A 131 -2.64 -16.90 10.63
CA LEU A 131 -2.73 -18.20 11.34
C LEU A 131 -2.02 -19.35 10.61
N ARG A 132 -1.75 -19.19 9.30
CA ARG A 132 -1.15 -20.21 8.44
C ARG A 132 0.32 -19.93 8.12
N GLY A 133 0.89 -18.88 8.70
CA GLY A 133 2.27 -18.46 8.46
C GLY A 133 2.39 -16.99 8.10
N VAL A 134 3.62 -16.58 7.79
CA VAL A 134 3.95 -15.24 7.37
C VAL A 134 3.89 -15.17 5.85
N VAL A 135 3.16 -14.19 5.31
CA VAL A 135 3.04 -13.93 3.89
C VAL A 135 3.74 -12.62 3.57
N ASN A 136 4.72 -12.67 2.66
CA ASN A 136 5.28 -11.45 2.10
C ASN A 136 4.30 -10.88 1.07
N SER A 137 3.58 -9.84 1.46
CA SER A 137 2.50 -9.23 0.69
C SER A 137 3.01 -7.96 0.02
N TRP A 138 2.63 -7.76 -1.25
CA TRP A 138 2.96 -6.58 -2.04
C TRP A 138 1.69 -6.02 -2.66
N ILE A 139 1.59 -4.69 -2.72
CA ILE A 139 0.53 -3.97 -3.45
C ILE A 139 1.17 -2.88 -4.33
N PRO A 140 0.48 -2.32 -5.32
CA PRO A 140 1.04 -1.23 -6.13
C PRO A 140 1.52 -0.03 -5.26
N PRO A 141 2.77 0.46 -5.45
CA PRO A 141 3.38 1.49 -4.59
C PRO A 141 2.60 2.79 -4.49
N GLN A 142 1.88 3.16 -5.56
CA GLN A 142 0.99 4.32 -5.59
C GLN A 142 -0.07 4.25 -4.48
N HIS A 143 -0.74 3.10 -4.35
CA HIS A 143 -1.80 2.91 -3.36
C HIS A 143 -1.22 2.73 -1.96
N ALA A 144 -0.11 1.99 -1.81
CA ALA A 144 0.63 1.90 -0.54
C ALA A 144 1.00 3.28 0.01
N SER A 145 1.58 4.15 -0.83
CA SER A 145 1.96 5.50 -0.45
C SER A 145 0.77 6.36 -0.08
N ARG A 146 -0.36 6.22 -0.78
CA ARG A 146 -1.58 6.98 -0.50
C ARG A 146 -2.21 6.56 0.83
N ILE A 147 -2.32 5.26 1.08
CA ILE A 147 -2.85 4.71 2.34
C ILE A 147 -1.99 5.17 3.54
N TYR A 148 -0.66 5.10 3.42
CA TYR A 148 0.26 5.59 4.45
C TYR A 148 0.06 7.07 4.75
N LYS A 149 -0.03 7.91 3.71
CA LYS A 149 -0.26 9.36 3.88
C LYS A 149 -1.58 9.65 4.58
N VAL A 150 -2.65 8.93 4.22
CA VAL A 150 -3.93 9.07 4.89
C VAL A 150 -3.80 8.74 6.38
N GLY A 151 -3.13 7.63 6.72
CA GLY A 151 -2.86 7.27 8.12
C GLY A 151 -2.01 8.31 8.85
N TYR A 152 -1.04 8.93 8.18
CA TYR A 152 -0.20 9.99 8.76
C TYR A 152 -0.96 11.30 9.00
N GLU A 153 -1.85 11.68 8.07
CA GLU A 153 -2.61 12.92 8.14
C GLU A 153 -3.79 12.85 9.12
N ILE A 154 -4.31 11.65 9.42
CA ILE A 154 -5.54 11.46 10.20
C ILE A 154 -5.47 12.03 11.62
N ASP A 155 -4.29 12.00 12.26
CA ASP A 155 -4.07 12.41 13.65
C ASP A 155 -4.33 13.91 13.87
N LYS A 156 -4.10 14.73 12.85
CA LYS A 156 -4.20 16.21 12.91
C LYS A 156 -5.30 16.78 12.02
N ALA A 157 -6.10 15.91 11.40
CA ALA A 157 -6.99 16.31 10.35
C ALA A 157 -8.30 16.93 10.90
N THR A 158 -8.76 17.97 10.23
CA THR A 158 -10.02 18.66 10.52
C THR A 158 -11.22 17.91 9.92
N GLU A 159 -12.46 18.31 10.22
CA GLU A 159 -13.66 17.72 9.58
C GLU A 159 -13.63 17.85 8.05
N ALA A 160 -13.10 18.95 7.52
CA ALA A 160 -12.94 19.14 6.07
C ALA A 160 -11.90 18.16 5.48
N ASP A 161 -10.81 17.92 6.22
CA ASP A 161 -9.80 16.94 5.83
C ASP A 161 -10.34 15.51 5.89
N MET A 162 -11.18 15.17 6.87
CA MET A 162 -11.76 13.83 7.02
C MET A 162 -12.47 13.36 5.74
N ASN A 163 -13.24 14.23 5.09
CA ASN A 163 -13.94 13.88 3.86
C ASN A 163 -12.96 13.62 2.71
N ARG A 164 -11.94 14.48 2.54
CA ARG A 164 -10.87 14.29 1.55
C ARG A 164 -10.10 13.00 1.79
N LEU A 165 -9.73 12.75 3.06
CA LEU A 165 -8.99 11.55 3.48
C LEU A 165 -9.81 10.30 3.22
N SER A 166 -11.11 10.31 3.58
CA SER A 166 -12.04 9.22 3.29
C SER A 166 -12.11 8.89 1.81
N SER A 167 -12.33 9.88 0.94
CA SER A 167 -12.34 9.64 -0.50
C SER A 167 -11.00 9.10 -1.01
N ALA A 168 -9.87 9.59 -0.47
CA ALA A 168 -8.55 9.14 -0.90
C ALA A 168 -8.24 7.68 -0.54
N ILE A 169 -8.63 7.24 0.65
CA ILE A 169 -8.45 5.85 1.07
C ILE A 169 -9.48 4.93 0.40
N SER A 170 -10.73 5.35 0.24
CA SER A 170 -11.76 4.60 -0.50
C SER A 170 -11.33 4.31 -1.93
N GLU A 171 -10.94 5.33 -2.69
CA GLU A 171 -10.49 5.15 -4.08
C GLU A 171 -9.29 4.19 -4.20
N SER A 172 -8.39 4.22 -3.20
CA SER A 172 -7.24 3.31 -3.18
C SER A 172 -7.68 1.88 -2.88
N CYS A 173 -8.62 1.67 -1.95
CA CYS A 173 -9.19 0.37 -1.66
C CYS A 173 -9.97 -0.15 -2.87
N ASP A 174 -10.86 0.65 -3.47
CA ASP A 174 -11.67 0.30 -4.64
C ASP A 174 -10.80 -0.27 -5.76
N VAL A 175 -9.70 0.40 -6.10
CA VAL A 175 -8.79 -0.08 -7.15
C VAL A 175 -8.07 -1.37 -6.75
N LEU A 176 -7.64 -1.51 -5.49
CA LEU A 176 -6.95 -2.71 -5.02
C LEU A 176 -7.87 -3.94 -5.05
N PHE A 177 -9.08 -3.80 -4.50
CA PHE A 177 -10.06 -4.86 -4.38
C PHE A 177 -10.67 -5.24 -5.74
N SER A 178 -10.95 -4.25 -6.60
CA SER A 178 -11.41 -4.49 -7.97
C SER A 178 -10.39 -5.29 -8.79
N ARG A 179 -9.09 -5.01 -8.63
CA ARG A 179 -8.02 -5.75 -9.34
C ARG A 179 -7.91 -7.21 -8.91
N THR A 180 -8.26 -7.52 -7.67
CA THR A 180 -8.24 -8.88 -7.13
C THR A 180 -9.59 -9.57 -7.20
N ASP A 181 -10.61 -8.93 -7.79
CA ASP A 181 -12.00 -9.40 -7.82
C ASP A 181 -12.51 -9.78 -6.42
N PHE A 182 -12.15 -8.97 -5.42
CA PHE A 182 -12.58 -9.13 -4.03
C PHE A 182 -13.63 -8.07 -3.70
N GLU A 183 -14.60 -8.45 -2.88
CA GLU A 183 -15.56 -7.49 -2.34
C GLU A 183 -14.93 -6.73 -1.16
N ILE A 184 -15.15 -5.41 -1.15
CA ILE A 184 -14.77 -4.58 -0.01
C ILE A 184 -15.78 -4.82 1.11
N GLN A 185 -15.30 -5.14 2.30
CA GLN A 185 -16.18 -5.26 3.46
C GLN A 185 -16.85 -3.91 3.75
N ASN A 186 -18.18 -3.91 3.88
CA ASN A 186 -18.94 -2.71 4.24
C ASN A 186 -18.38 -2.09 5.52
N GLY A 187 -18.10 -0.79 5.50
CA GLY A 187 -17.55 -0.11 6.67
C GLY A 187 -16.03 -0.26 6.84
N PHE A 188 -15.30 -0.92 5.93
CA PHE A 188 -13.85 -1.15 6.10
C PHE A 188 -13.07 0.16 6.18
N THR A 189 -13.35 1.10 5.27
CA THR A 189 -12.68 2.40 5.25
C THR A 189 -13.06 3.23 6.46
N GLU A 190 -14.34 3.21 6.84
CA GLU A 190 -14.87 3.89 8.03
C GLU A 190 -14.20 3.37 9.30
N LYS A 191 -14.03 2.04 9.40
CA LYS A 191 -13.31 1.38 10.50
C LYS A 191 -11.85 1.82 10.57
N LEU A 192 -11.13 1.89 9.45
CA LEU A 192 -9.76 2.40 9.42
C LEU A 192 -9.67 3.84 9.94
N LEU A 193 -10.63 4.67 9.54
CA LEU A 193 -10.70 6.08 9.93
C LEU A 193 -11.25 6.29 11.36
N GLY A 194 -11.69 5.24 12.05
CA GLY A 194 -12.31 5.34 13.36
C GLY A 194 -13.70 6.00 13.35
N ARG A 195 -14.40 6.01 12.21
CA ARG A 195 -15.79 6.48 12.10
C ARG A 195 -16.75 5.33 12.45
N PRO A 196 -17.85 5.59 13.18
CA PRO A 196 -18.91 4.60 13.28
C PRO A 196 -19.44 4.33 11.87
N SER A 197 -19.53 3.05 11.48
CA SER A 197 -20.20 2.67 10.25
C SER A 197 -21.62 3.22 10.30
N SER A 198 -21.97 4.11 9.39
CA SER A 198 -23.34 4.58 9.23
C SER A 198 -24.17 3.42 8.68
N ASN A 199 -24.57 2.50 9.56
CA ASN A 199 -25.70 1.61 9.34
C ASN A 199 -26.92 2.52 9.21
N ILE A 200 -27.23 2.93 7.99
CA ILE A 200 -28.53 3.50 7.71
C ILE A 200 -29.51 2.33 7.71
N ASN A 201 -30.03 2.00 8.90
CA ASN A 201 -31.25 1.22 9.03
C ASN A 201 -32.40 2.11 8.56
N PHE A 202 -32.68 2.07 7.26
CA PHE A 202 -34.00 2.42 6.73
C PHE A 202 -34.90 1.21 6.91
N GLU A 203 -35.67 1.19 8.00
CA GLU A 203 -36.90 0.44 8.28
C GLU A 203 -37.16 0.67 9.78
N GLU A 204 -38.26 1.23 10.28
CA GLU A 204 -39.62 1.26 9.79
C GLU A 204 -40.38 2.39 10.53
N ASN A 205 -40.92 3.32 9.76
CA ASN A 205 -42.02 4.17 10.20
C ASN A 205 -43.30 3.32 10.16
N MET A 206 -43.80 2.88 11.31
CA MET A 206 -45.22 2.57 11.52
C MET A 206 -45.50 2.36 13.01
N ASN A 207 -46.04 3.39 13.66
CA ASN A 207 -47.27 3.34 14.46
C ASN A 207 -47.37 4.57 15.36
N GLU A 208 -47.95 5.64 14.80
CA GLU A 208 -48.80 6.53 15.58
C GLU A 208 -50.04 5.74 16.02
N GLU A 209 -50.32 5.67 17.32
CA GLU A 209 -51.64 6.06 17.84
C GLU A 209 -51.58 6.37 19.34
N PRO A 210 -52.45 7.28 19.83
CA PRO A 210 -52.36 7.88 21.15
C PRO A 210 -53.16 7.07 22.17
N ILE A 211 -52.60 6.87 23.36
CA ILE A 211 -53.39 6.39 24.50
C ILE A 211 -54.01 7.59 25.22
N SER A 212 -55.32 7.75 24.97
CA SER A 212 -56.25 8.60 25.69
C SER A 212 -56.42 8.17 27.15
N GLU A 213 -56.80 9.15 27.96
CA GLU A 213 -57.25 9.09 29.35
C GLU A 213 -58.04 7.84 29.78
N SER A 214 -57.83 7.42 31.03
CA SER A 214 -58.88 7.02 31.99
C SER A 214 -58.34 7.12 33.41
#